data_AF-A0A328RGW0-F1
#
_entry.id   AF-A0A328RGW0-F1
#
_cell.length_a   1.000
_cell.length_b   1.000
_cell.length_c   1.000
_cell.angle_alpha   90.00
_cell.angle_beta   90.00
_cell.angle_gamma   90.00
#
_symmetry.space_group_name_H-M   'P 1'
#
loop_
_entity.id
_entity.type
_entity.pdbx_description
1 polymer ?
#
loop_
_entity_poly.entity_id
_entity_poly.type
_entity_poly.pdbx_seq_one_letter_code
_entity_poly.pdbx_strand_id
1 'polypeptide(L)' 'MWPLVTIGGFVIIDDYGHWKGSRKAVDEYFEKLNFIPFIDIGGPLVGFKIKD' A
#
# COMPACT_ATOMS: atom_id res chain seq x y z
N MET A 1 -5.31 -4.25 -8.24
CA MET A 1 -6.47 -4.14 -7.34
C MET A 1 -6.67 -2.74 -6.79
N TRP A 2 -5.61 -2.01 -6.41
CA TRP A 2 -5.72 -0.65 -5.84
C TRP A 2 -6.69 0.32 -6.55
N PRO A 3 -6.75 0.43 -7.89
CA PRO A 3 -7.68 1.36 -8.55
C PRO A 3 -9.16 1.03 -8.32
N LEU A 4 -9.47 -0.21 -7.96
CA LEU A 4 -10.83 -0.71 -7.70
C LEU A 4 -11.26 -0.52 -6.24
N VAL A 5 -10.34 -0.15 -5.36
CA VAL A 5 -10.66 0.12 -3.95
C VAL A 5 -11.48 1.40 -3.90
N THR A 6 -12.57 1.38 -3.14
CA THR A 6 -13.43 2.55 -2.94
C THR A 6 -12.75 3.56 -2.03
N ILE A 7 -13.13 4.83 -2.13
CA ILE A 7 -12.73 5.85 -1.15
C ILE A 7 -13.21 5.40 0.24
N GLY A 8 -12.34 5.49 1.24
CA GLY A 8 -12.55 4.95 2.59
C GLY A 8 -12.16 3.47 2.74
N GLY A 9 -11.78 2.80 1.65
CA GLY A 9 -11.33 1.41 1.66
C GLY A 9 -9.87 1.26 2.08
N PHE A 10 -9.53 0.05 2.52
CA PHE A 10 -8.19 -0.33 2.97
C PHE A 10 -7.62 -1.45 2.09
N VAL A 11 -6.29 -1.43 1.94
CA VAL A 11 -5.50 -2.56 1.44
C VAL A 11 -4.45 -2.90 2.47
N ILE A 12 -4.28 -4.19 2.75
CA ILE A 12 -3.28 -4.71 3.67
C ILE A 12 -2.30 -5.56 2.84
N ILE A 13 -1.01 -5.35 3.06
CA ILE A 13 0.06 -6.10 2.40
C ILE A 13 0.92 -6.73 3.49
N ASP A 14 0.62 -8.00 3.80
CA ASP A 14 1.19 -8.74 4.93
C ASP A 14 2.72 -8.86 4.88
N ASP A 15 3.25 -9.12 3.69
CA ASP A 15 4.65 -9.44 3.45
C ASP A 15 5.56 -8.24 3.16
N TYR A 16 5.04 -7.01 3.26
CA TYR A 16 5.78 -5.79 2.89
C TYR A 16 7.12 -5.67 3.65
N GLY A 17 7.12 -5.98 4.95
CA GLY A 17 8.32 -5.98 5.78
C GLY A 17 9.20 -7.22 5.65
N HIS A 18 8.69 -8.32 5.09
CA HIS A 18 9.35 -9.63 5.16
C HIS A 18 10.21 -9.93 3.92
N TRP A 19 9.70 -9.67 2.72
CA TRP A 19 10.40 -9.96 1.47
C TRP A 19 10.82 -8.69 0.75
N LYS A 20 12.11 -8.57 0.43
CA LYS A 20 12.65 -7.42 -0.33
C LYS A 20 11.94 -7.20 -1.67
N GLY A 21 11.54 -8.29 -2.35
CA GLY A 21 10.78 -8.21 -3.60
C GLY A 21 9.37 -7.65 -3.40
N SER A 22 8.70 -8.03 -2.31
CA SER A 22 7.37 -7.51 -1.96
C SER A 22 7.44 -6.00 -1.69
N ARG A 23 8.37 -5.58 -0.82
CA ARG A 23 8.63 -4.16 -0.56
C ARG A 23 8.86 -3.36 -1.85
N LYS A 24 9.80 -3.82 -2.68
CA LYS A 24 10.16 -3.14 -3.92
C LYS A 24 8.98 -2.96 -4.88
N ALA A 25 8.18 -4.01 -5.11
CA ALA A 25 7.04 -3.94 -6.01
C ALA A 25 5.94 -2.97 -5.52
N VAL A 26 5.73 -2.93 -4.19
CA VAL A 26 4.78 -2.03 -3.55
C VAL A 26 5.25 -0.58 -3.66
N ASP A 27 6.51 -0.32 -3.30
CA ASP A 27 7.11 1.01 -3.40
C ASP A 27 7.05 1.53 -4.85
N GLU A 28 7.48 0.74 -5.83
CA GLU A 28 7.47 1.12 -7.26
C GLU A 28 6.06 1.40 -7.81
N TYR A 29 5.03 0.71 -7.30
CA TYR A 29 3.65 0.93 -7.70
C TYR A 29 3.11 2.24 -7.11
N PHE A 30 3.36 2.48 -5.82
CA PHE A 30 2.76 3.58 -5.08
C PHE A 30 3.54 4.90 -5.14
N GLU A 31 4.85 4.88 -5.40
CA GLU A 31 5.63 6.11 -5.70
C GLU A 31 5.04 6.90 -6.87
N LYS A 32 4.39 6.21 -7.81
CA LYS A 32 3.73 6.83 -8.98
C LYS A 32 2.38 7.47 -8.64
N LEU A 33 1.83 7.17 -7.46
CA LEU A 33 0.51 7.61 -7.02
C LEU A 33 0.71 8.66 -5.93
N ASN A 34 0.82 9.92 -6.37
CA ASN A 34 1.23 11.14 -5.65
C ASN A 34 0.82 11.35 -4.18
N PHE A 35 -0.12 10.60 -3.61
CA PHE A 35 -0.33 10.58 -2.16
C PHE A 35 -1.24 9.43 -1.72
N ILE A 36 -0.68 8.40 -1.08
CA ILE A 36 -1.45 7.36 -0.39
C ILE A 36 -0.89 7.22 1.03
N PRO A 37 -1.69 7.48 2.08
CA PRO A 37 -1.24 7.31 3.45
C PRO A 37 -1.04 5.82 3.73
N PHE A 38 0.22 5.45 4.02
CA PHE A 38 0.60 4.13 4.48
C PHE A 38 0.99 4.15 5.95
N ILE A 39 0.67 3.07 6.66
CA ILE A 39 1.10 2.82 8.02
C ILE A 39 1.80 1.45 8.04
N ASP A 40 3.08 1.44 8.38
CA ASP A 40 3.81 0.20 8.71
C ASP A 40 3.46 -0.17 10.15
N ILE A 41 2.92 -1.37 10.35
CA ILE A 41 2.50 -1.87 11.67
C ILE A 41 3.42 -2.97 12.20
N GLY A 42 4.68 -2.99 11.77
CA GLY A 42 5.69 -3.95 12.23
C GLY A 42 5.79 -5.21 11.38
N GLY A 43 5.45 -5.10 10.09
CA GLY A 43 5.49 -6.21 9.13
C GLY A 43 4.56 -5.92 7.96
N PRO A 44 3.24 -5.94 8.18
CA PRO A 44 2.28 -5.54 7.16
C PRO A 44 2.31 -4.02 6.90
N LEU A 45 2.05 -3.65 5.64
CA LEU A 45 1.75 -2.28 5.24
C LEU A 45 0.24 -2.12 5.05
N VAL A 46 -0.35 -1.08 5.63
CA VAL A 46 -1.76 -0.74 5.44
C VAL A 46 -1.89 0.56 4.67
N GLY A 47 -2.55 0.53 3.51
CA GLY A 47 -2.89 1.69 2.71
C GLY A 47 -4.36 2.08 2.85
N PHE A 48 -4.64 3.38 3.02
CA PHE A 48 -6.00 3.92 3.11
C PHE A 48 -6.31 4.84 1.93
N LYS A 49 -7.35 4.53 1.15
CA LYS A 49 -7.70 5.33 -0.03
C LYS A 49 -8.56 6.54 0.37
N ILE A 50 -7.98 7.73 0.29
CA ILE A 50 -8.67 8.99 0.64
C ILE A 50 -9.19 9.77 -0.56
N LYS A 51 -8.72 9.44 -1.77
CA LYS A 51 -9.09 10.07 -3.03
C LYS A 51 -8.80 9.12 -4.20
N ASP A 52 -9.37 9.42 -5.36
CA ASP A 52 -9.01 8.77 -6.63
C ASP A 52 -7.67 9.28 -7.18
#